data_AF-A0A950IVN7-F1
#
_entry.id   AF-A0A950IVN7-F1
#
_cell.length_a   1.000
_cell.length_b   1.000
_cell.length_c   1.000
_cell.angle_alpha   90.00
_cell.angle_beta   90.00
_cell.angle_gamma   90.00
#
_symmetry.space_group_name_H-M   'P 1'
#
loop_
_entity.id
_entity.type
_entity.pdbx_description
1 polymer ?
#
loop_
_entity_poly.entity_id
_entity_poly.type
_entity_poly.pdbx_seq_one_letter_code
_entity_poly.pdbx_strand_id
1 'polypeptide(L)'
;MASDFLSEIHPSSSKRRDENGSGRTVPVLPVRDTVLFPHAVLPLTVGRESSIQLIQSLGDEKTIVVVAQRDARMDTPQPADLHAYGTLATIHKVVKMPNQSLFVFTEGTERVKLGMFSQIEPFMTAAVEPIAEILPQKSPEIEALQRNVLSEFQQIVTASPTL
;
A
#
# COMPACT_ATOMS: atom_id res chain seq x y z
N MET A 1 23.91 -22.50 20.21
CA MET A 1 22.63 -22.96 19.64
C MET A 1 22.05 -21.82 18.84
N ALA A 2 22.48 -21.71 17.59
CA ALA A 2 22.14 -20.63 16.67
C ALA A 2 21.69 -21.29 15.38
N SER A 3 20.38 -21.47 15.22
CA SER A 3 19.74 -21.96 14.00
C SER A 3 18.23 -22.01 14.22
N ASP A 4 17.55 -20.87 14.16
CA ASP A 4 16.08 -20.81 13.98
C ASP A 4 15.61 -19.49 13.34
N PHE A 5 16.55 -18.71 12.78
CA PHE A 5 16.24 -17.47 12.06
C PHE A 5 16.42 -17.75 10.58
N LEU A 6 15.36 -18.20 9.90
CA LEU A 6 15.09 -18.00 8.47
C LEU A 6 13.75 -18.69 8.19
N SER A 7 12.64 -18.00 8.46
CA SER A 7 11.35 -18.40 7.88
C SER A 7 11.35 -17.88 6.45
N GLU A 8 11.55 -18.80 5.51
CA GLU A 8 11.49 -18.55 4.07
C GLU A 8 10.10 -17.99 3.69
N ILE A 9 10.10 -16.83 3.05
CA ILE A 9 8.89 -16.26 2.46
C ILE A 9 8.55 -17.09 1.23
N HIS A 10 7.51 -17.92 1.32
CA HIS A 10 6.91 -18.53 0.14
C HIS A 10 6.02 -17.50 -0.57
N PRO A 11 6.27 -17.17 -1.85
CA PRO A 11 5.33 -16.35 -2.62
C PRO A 11 4.04 -17.15 -2.79
N SER A 12 2.95 -16.69 -2.17
CA SER A 12 1.64 -17.31 -2.31
C SER A 12 1.17 -17.18 -3.76
N SER A 13 0.97 -18.32 -4.41
CA SER A 13 0.45 -18.44 -5.77
C SER A 13 -0.84 -17.64 -5.96
N SER A 14 -0.84 -16.75 -6.95
CA SER A 14 -2.02 -16.02 -7.42
C SER A 14 -3.12 -16.99 -7.88
N LYS A 15 -4.22 -17.04 -7.13
CA LYS A 15 -5.43 -17.76 -7.56
C LYS A 15 -6.70 -16.95 -7.28
N ARG A 16 -7.20 -16.36 -8.36
CA ARG A 16 -8.58 -16.41 -8.92
C ARG A 16 -8.93 -15.03 -9.48
N ARG A 17 -8.88 -14.93 -10.81
CA ARG A 17 -9.64 -13.90 -11.53
C ARG A 17 -11.10 -14.34 -11.45
N ASP A 18 -11.91 -13.61 -10.70
CA ASP A 18 -13.35 -13.74 -10.81
C ASP A 18 -13.78 -13.15 -12.15
N GLU A 19 -14.30 -14.02 -13.04
CA GLU A 19 -14.75 -13.70 -14.40
C GLU A 19 -16.11 -12.99 -14.44
N ASN A 20 -16.38 -12.11 -13.48
CA ASN A 20 -17.53 -11.20 -13.55
C ASN A 20 -16.98 -9.77 -13.47
N GLY A 21 -17.31 -8.93 -14.45
CA GLY A 21 -16.89 -7.53 -14.57
C GLY A 21 -17.34 -6.58 -13.44
N SER A 22 -17.60 -7.10 -12.24
CA SER A 22 -17.74 -6.34 -11.01
C SER A 22 -16.38 -6.32 -10.32
N GLY A 23 -15.68 -5.19 -10.36
CA GLY A 23 -14.36 -5.02 -9.74
C GLY A 23 -14.32 -5.52 -8.29
N ARG A 24 -13.15 -6.06 -7.88
CA ARG A 24 -12.92 -6.52 -6.50
C ARG A 24 -13.18 -5.37 -5.54
N THR A 25 -14.00 -5.60 -4.51
CA THR A 25 -14.30 -4.59 -3.49
C THR A 25 -13.38 -4.79 -2.29
N VAL A 26 -12.67 -3.74 -1.86
CA VAL A 26 -11.59 -3.82 -0.87
C VAL A 26 -11.72 -2.68 0.16
N PRO A 27 -11.44 -2.92 1.45
CA PRO A 27 -11.37 -1.87 2.46
C PRO A 27 -10.29 -0.84 2.14
N VAL A 28 -10.63 0.44 2.28
CA VAL A 28 -9.77 1.58 1.95
C VAL A 28 -9.16 2.14 3.23
N LEU A 29 -7.82 2.17 3.30
CA LEU A 29 -7.05 2.80 4.38
C LEU A 29 -6.47 4.14 3.90
N PRO A 30 -7.05 5.27 4.32
CA PRO A 30 -6.48 6.59 4.04
C PRO A 30 -5.22 6.85 4.86
N VAL A 31 -4.12 7.22 4.21
CA VAL A 31 -2.85 7.57 4.87
C VAL A 31 -2.49 9.04 4.67
N ARG A 32 -1.74 9.57 5.64
CA ARG A 32 -1.19 10.94 5.66
C ARG A 32 0.31 10.89 5.45
N ASP A 33 0.85 11.91 4.80
CA ASP A 33 2.29 12.17 4.67
C ASP A 33 3.12 11.01 4.07
N THR A 34 2.47 10.03 3.45
CA THR A 34 3.13 8.87 2.85
C THR A 34 2.34 8.32 1.68
N VAL A 35 3.05 7.62 0.80
CA VAL A 35 2.51 6.86 -0.32
C VAL A 35 3.16 5.48 -0.29
N LEU A 36 2.34 4.44 -0.22
CA LEU A 36 2.84 3.07 -0.33
C LEU A 36 3.02 2.72 -1.81
N PHE A 37 4.22 2.30 -2.19
CA PHE A 37 4.50 1.82 -3.55
C PHE A 37 4.42 0.29 -3.62
N PRO A 38 4.18 -0.30 -4.81
CA PRO A 38 4.36 -1.74 -5.02
C PRO A 38 5.75 -2.21 -4.57
N HIS A 39 5.80 -3.41 -3.98
CA HIS A 39 6.99 -4.04 -3.39
C HIS A 39 7.61 -3.32 -2.19
N ALA A 40 7.15 -2.11 -1.84
CA ALA A 40 7.61 -1.44 -0.65
C ALA A 40 7.00 -2.09 0.59
N VAL A 41 7.84 -2.32 1.60
CA VAL A 41 7.40 -2.74 2.94
C VAL A 41 7.55 -1.54 3.87
N LEU A 42 6.42 -1.00 4.31
CA LEU A 42 6.38 0.17 5.18
C LEU A 42 5.50 -0.10 6.39
N PRO A 43 5.91 0.33 7.59
CA PRO A 43 5.01 0.38 8.72
C PRO A 43 4.08 1.59 8.62
N LEU A 44 2.79 1.37 8.86
CA LEU A 44 1.77 2.40 8.92
C LEU A 44 1.22 2.52 10.35
N THR A 45 1.14 3.75 10.85
CA THR A 45 0.52 4.03 12.15
C THR A 45 -0.97 4.29 11.95
N VAL A 46 -1.80 3.51 12.63
CA VAL A 46 -3.25 3.55 12.56
C VAL A 46 -3.82 3.94 13.92
N GLY A 47 -4.36 5.17 14.01
CA GLY A 47 -4.90 5.70 15.27
C GLY A 47 -6.35 6.18 15.21
N ARG A 48 -6.92 6.39 14.02
CA ARG A 48 -8.32 6.80 13.86
C ARG A 48 -9.25 5.63 14.13
N GLU A 49 -10.38 5.90 14.75
CA GLU A 49 -11.37 4.88 15.09
C GLU A 49 -11.81 4.07 13.86
N SER A 50 -12.16 4.73 12.75
CA SER A 50 -12.55 4.07 11.50
C SER A 50 -11.44 3.17 10.94
N SER A 51 -10.18 3.62 10.99
CA SER A 51 -9.04 2.83 10.54
C SER A 51 -8.75 1.64 11.47
N ILE A 52 -8.93 1.79 12.79
CA ILE A 52 -8.82 0.69 13.74
C ILE A 52 -9.91 -0.35 13.49
N GLN A 53 -11.16 0.10 13.28
CA GLN A 53 -12.29 -0.76 12.95
C GLN A 53 -12.06 -1.52 11.64
N LEU A 54 -11.51 -0.86 10.62
CA LEU A 54 -11.08 -1.51 9.38
C LEU A 54 -10.12 -2.66 9.68
N ILE A 55 -9.01 -2.39 10.37
CA ILE A 55 -7.98 -3.39 10.66
C ILE A 55 -8.55 -4.57 11.46
N GLN A 56 -9.48 -4.32 12.37
CA GLN A 56 -10.16 -5.34 13.17
C GLN A 56 -11.20 -6.15 12.39
N SER A 57 -11.79 -5.59 11.33
CA SER A 57 -12.75 -6.28 10.48
C SER A 57 -12.12 -7.29 9.51
N LEU A 58 -10.80 -7.21 9.31
CA LEU A 58 -10.08 -8.10 8.41
C LEU A 58 -10.03 -9.51 9.00
N GLY A 59 -10.41 -10.50 8.20
CA GLY A 59 -10.22 -11.91 8.52
C GLY A 59 -8.77 -12.35 8.30
N ASP A 60 -8.60 -13.61 7.91
CA ASP A 60 -7.27 -14.17 7.67
C ASP A 60 -6.57 -13.56 6.44
N GLU A 61 -7.33 -13.21 5.41
CA GLU A 61 -6.82 -12.48 4.24
C GLU A 61 -6.84 -10.97 4.48
N LYS A 62 -5.73 -10.44 5.00
CA LYS A 62 -5.61 -9.02 5.34
C LYS A 62 -5.20 -8.16 4.13
N THR A 63 -6.04 -8.15 3.10
CA THR A 63 -5.87 -7.29 1.93
C THR A 63 -6.59 -5.96 2.13
N ILE A 64 -5.90 -4.85 1.87
CA ILE A 64 -6.44 -3.49 1.92
C ILE A 64 -5.98 -2.70 0.70
N VAL A 65 -6.62 -1.56 0.41
CA VAL A 65 -6.05 -0.55 -0.48
C VAL A 65 -5.60 0.66 0.34
N VAL A 66 -4.32 1.00 0.21
CA VAL A 66 -3.72 2.16 0.86
C VAL A 66 -3.79 3.35 -0.09
N VAL A 67 -4.36 4.46 0.37
CA VAL A 67 -4.62 5.63 -0.48
C VAL A 67 -4.18 6.89 0.25
N ALA A 68 -3.37 7.72 -0.41
CA ALA A 68 -2.98 9.02 0.13
C ALA A 68 -4.17 9.99 0.15
N GLN A 69 -4.22 10.81 1.20
CA GLN A 69 -5.14 11.94 1.31
C GLN A 69 -4.62 13.13 0.51
N ARG A 70 -5.53 13.92 -0.07
CA ARG A 70 -5.19 15.18 -0.76
C ARG A 70 -4.74 16.27 0.21
N ASP A 71 -5.41 16.37 1.36
CA ASP A 71 -5.00 17.22 2.47
C ASP A 71 -4.68 16.34 3.68
N ALA A 72 -3.39 16.23 4.03
CA ALA A 72 -2.94 15.42 5.14
C ALA A 72 -3.46 15.91 6.51
N ARG A 73 -3.96 17.16 6.61
CA ARG A 73 -4.46 17.72 7.88
C ARG A 73 -5.89 17.26 8.21
N MET A 74 -6.59 16.62 7.28
CA MET A 74 -8.01 16.33 7.42
C MET A 74 -8.30 15.13 8.33
N ASP A 75 -8.85 15.35 9.52
CA ASP A 75 -9.49 14.38 10.45
C ASP A 75 -10.14 13.17 9.77
N THR A 76 -11.22 13.45 9.05
CA THR A 76 -12.17 12.43 8.61
C THR A 76 -12.35 12.54 7.09
N PRO A 77 -11.42 11.99 6.30
CA PRO A 77 -11.45 12.14 4.85
C PRO A 77 -12.69 11.47 4.26
N GLN A 78 -13.36 12.16 3.34
CA GLN A 78 -14.40 11.60 2.50
C GLN A 78 -13.78 11.05 1.21
N PRO A 79 -14.51 10.24 0.42
CA PRO A 79 -14.01 9.72 -0.86
C PRO A 79 -13.42 10.78 -1.79
N ALA A 80 -14.01 11.99 -1.82
CA ALA A 80 -13.55 13.10 -2.65
C ALA A 80 -12.17 13.66 -2.22
N ASP A 81 -11.81 13.46 -0.95
CA ASP A 81 -10.56 13.93 -0.36
C ASP A 81 -9.40 12.94 -0.59
N LEU A 82 -9.68 11.79 -1.22
CA LEU A 82 -8.68 10.79 -1.57
C LEU A 82 -8.15 10.98 -2.99
N HIS A 83 -6.93 10.53 -3.22
CA HIS A 83 -6.42 10.36 -4.56
C HIS A 83 -7.16 9.19 -5.27
N ALA A 84 -7.39 9.32 -6.58
CA ALA A 84 -8.10 8.32 -7.36
C ALA A 84 -7.32 7.00 -7.55
N TYR A 85 -6.05 7.00 -7.16
CA TYR A 85 -5.14 5.87 -7.29
C TYR A 85 -4.57 5.54 -5.91
N GLY A 86 -4.44 4.25 -5.65
CA GLY A 86 -3.82 3.72 -4.45
C GLY A 86 -3.02 2.47 -4.76
N THR A 87 -2.59 1.81 -3.69
CA THR A 87 -1.80 0.58 -3.77
C THR A 87 -2.54 -0.51 -3.01
N LEU A 88 -2.84 -1.61 -3.69
CA LEU A 88 -3.30 -2.82 -3.02
C LEU A 88 -2.15 -3.31 -2.12
N ALA A 89 -2.46 -3.72 -0.91
CA ALA A 89 -1.45 -4.08 0.07
C ALA A 89 -1.91 -5.25 0.93
N THR A 90 -0.93 -6.05 1.33
CA THR A 90 -1.10 -7.13 2.30
C THR A 90 -0.57 -6.70 3.64
N ILE A 91 -1.36 -6.89 4.69
CA ILE A 91 -0.91 -6.67 6.07
C ILE A 91 -0.29 -7.96 6.58
N HIS A 92 1.00 -7.89 6.89
CA HIS A 92 1.77 -9.01 7.44
C HIS A 92 1.66 -9.11 8.95
N LYS A 93 1.67 -7.96 9.63
CA LYS A 93 1.69 -7.91 11.09
C LYS A 93 0.99 -6.68 11.63
N VAL A 94 0.28 -6.85 12.74
CA VAL A 94 -0.34 -5.77 13.49
C VAL A 94 0.24 -5.80 14.91
N VAL A 95 0.76 -4.68 15.37
CA VAL A 95 1.29 -4.51 16.73
C VAL A 95 0.46 -3.45 17.44
N LYS A 96 -0.12 -3.79 18.59
CA LYS A 96 -0.86 -2.83 19.41
C LYS A 96 0.11 -2.01 20.25
N MET A 97 0.06 -0.69 20.11
CA MET A 97 0.88 0.24 20.87
C MET A 97 0.22 0.56 22.23
N PRO A 98 1.01 1.00 23.24
CA PRO A 98 0.47 1.34 24.57
C PRO A 98 -0.59 2.46 24.54
N ASN A 99 -0.50 3.37 23.57
CA ASN A 99 -1.45 4.46 23.34
C ASN A 99 -2.72 4.02 22.56
N GLN A 100 -2.98 2.71 22.46
CA GLN A 100 -4.09 2.10 21.72
C GLN A 100 -4.05 2.23 20.19
N SER A 101 -3.07 2.93 19.61
CA SER A 101 -2.84 2.90 18.16
C SER A 101 -2.31 1.52 17.71
N LEU A 102 -2.47 1.22 16.43
CA LEU A 102 -1.96 0.01 15.80
C LEU A 102 -0.81 0.38 14.87
N PHE A 103 0.28 -0.36 14.97
CA PHE A 103 1.38 -0.31 14.02
C PHE A 103 1.25 -1.49 13.07
N VAL A 104 1.01 -1.21 11.79
CA VAL A 104 0.65 -2.21 10.79
C VAL A 104 1.76 -2.31 9.77
N PHE A 105 2.37 -3.48 9.63
CA PHE A 105 3.39 -3.75 8.63
C PHE A 105 2.72 -4.17 7.33
N THR A 106 2.84 -3.34 6.31
CA THR A 106 2.20 -3.53 5.01
C THR A 106 3.22 -3.71 3.91
N GLU A 107 2.94 -4.60 2.97
CA GLU A 107 3.64 -4.72 1.70
C GLU A 107 2.69 -4.31 0.57
N GLY A 108 3.11 -3.35 -0.25
CA GLY A 108 2.38 -3.00 -1.46
C GLY A 108 2.52 -4.09 -2.52
N THR A 109 1.43 -4.47 -3.18
CA THR A 109 1.44 -5.52 -4.21
C THR A 109 1.33 -4.93 -5.62
N GLU A 110 0.32 -4.10 -5.87
CA GLU A 110 0.07 -3.52 -7.20
C GLU A 110 -0.67 -2.18 -7.10
N ARG A 111 -0.57 -1.37 -8.16
CA ARG A 111 -1.33 -0.12 -8.26
C ARG A 111 -2.77 -0.42 -8.64
N VAL A 112 -3.70 0.30 -8.03
CA VAL A 112 -5.12 0.19 -8.36
C VAL A 112 -5.75 1.58 -8.54
N LYS A 113 -6.76 1.65 -9.40
CA LYS A 113 -7.68 2.78 -9.50
C LYS A 113 -8.89 2.52 -8.61
N LEU A 114 -9.28 3.53 -7.84
CA LEU A 114 -10.52 3.49 -7.05
C LEU A 114 -11.74 3.69 -7.95
N GLY A 115 -12.73 2.84 -7.76
CA GLY A 115 -14.05 2.93 -8.37
C GLY A 115 -15.09 3.46 -7.38
N MET A 116 -16.32 2.93 -7.47
CA MET A 116 -17.40 3.32 -6.57
C MET A 116 -17.15 2.84 -5.13
N PHE A 117 -17.46 3.71 -4.17
CA PHE A 117 -17.47 3.37 -2.75
C PHE A 117 -18.80 2.71 -2.40
N SER A 118 -18.75 1.47 -1.92
CA SER A 118 -19.90 0.70 -1.48
C SER A 118 -20.26 0.95 -0.01
N GLN A 119 -19.32 1.48 0.76
CA GLN A 119 -19.47 1.78 2.19
C GLN A 119 -18.59 2.97 2.57
N ILE A 120 -19.06 3.80 3.50
CA ILE A 120 -18.29 4.92 4.09
C ILE A 120 -18.08 4.70 5.60
N GLU A 121 -19.12 4.26 6.30
CA GLU A 121 -19.07 3.92 7.74
C GLU A 121 -19.29 2.42 7.92
N PRO A 122 -18.65 1.77 8.92
CA PRO A 122 -17.69 2.32 9.89
C PRO A 122 -16.33 2.74 9.29
N PHE A 123 -16.03 2.25 8.09
CA PHE A 123 -14.85 2.60 7.31
C PHE A 123 -15.17 2.47 5.82
N MET A 124 -14.34 3.09 4.99
CA MET A 124 -14.55 3.11 3.56
C MET A 124 -14.24 1.76 2.91
N THR A 125 -15.09 1.35 1.98
CA THR A 125 -14.87 0.19 1.11
C THR A 125 -15.19 0.60 -0.32
N ALA A 126 -14.31 0.27 -1.27
CA ALA A 126 -14.46 0.66 -2.67
C ALA A 126 -14.14 -0.48 -3.63
N ALA A 127 -14.78 -0.45 -4.80
CA ALA A 127 -14.35 -1.24 -5.94
C ALA A 127 -12.95 -0.77 -6.38
N VAL A 128 -12.07 -1.71 -6.74
CA VAL A 128 -10.73 -1.40 -7.24
C VAL A 128 -10.46 -2.09 -8.57
N GLU A 129 -9.74 -1.38 -9.44
CA GLU A 129 -9.30 -1.89 -10.74
C GLU A 129 -7.76 -1.91 -10.79
N PRO A 130 -7.12 -3.09 -10.91
CA PRO A 130 -5.67 -3.19 -11.09
C PRO A 130 -5.16 -2.44 -12.31
N ILE A 131 -4.02 -1.75 -12.13
CA ILE A 131 -3.32 -1.05 -13.21
C ILE A 131 -2.13 -1.89 -13.63
N ALA A 132 -2.21 -2.40 -14.86
CA ALA A 132 -1.12 -3.18 -15.44
C ALA A 132 0.18 -2.36 -15.49
N GLU A 133 1.28 -3.00 -15.09
CA GLU A 133 2.60 -2.42 -15.26
C GLU A 133 2.98 -2.37 -16.74
N ILE A 134 3.36 -1.18 -17.21
CA ILE A 134 3.82 -0.98 -18.58
C ILE A 134 5.34 -1.07 -18.56
N LEU A 135 5.86 -2.20 -19.00
CA LEU A 135 7.29 -2.37 -19.20
C LEU A 135 7.68 -1.70 -20.52
N PRO A 136 8.56 -0.68 -20.50
CA PRO A 136 9.05 -0.07 -21.72
C PRO A 136 9.85 -1.09 -22.52
N GLN A 137 9.83 -0.97 -23.85
CA GLN A 137 10.76 -1.72 -24.69
C GLN A 137 12.19 -1.33 -24.32
N LYS A 138 13.09 -2.31 -24.31
CA LYS A 138 14.51 -2.05 -24.07
C LYS A 138 15.03 -1.19 -25.22
N SER A 139 15.53 -0.01 -24.88
CA SER A 139 16.18 0.90 -25.82
C SER A 139 17.43 1.50 -25.17
N PRO A 140 18.43 1.92 -25.96
CA PRO A 140 19.62 2.60 -25.44
C PRO A 140 19.28 3.82 -24.58
N GLU A 141 18.20 4.54 -24.92
CA GLU A 141 17.71 5.69 -24.17
C GLU A 141 17.17 5.29 -22.79
N ILE A 142 16.38 4.22 -22.69
CA ILE A 142 15.87 3.71 -21.41
C ILE A 142 17.03 3.23 -20.53
N GLU A 143 18.01 2.54 -21.11
CA GLU A 143 19.20 2.10 -20.36
C GLU A 143 20.05 3.28 -19.89
N ALA A 144 20.23 4.31 -20.72
CA ALA A 144 20.93 5.53 -20.34
C ALA A 144 20.20 6.26 -19.22
N LEU A 145 18.87 6.36 -19.29
CA LEU A 145 18.06 6.97 -18.24
C LEU A 145 18.19 6.22 -16.92
N GLN A 146 18.15 4.88 -16.95
CA GLN A 146 18.34 4.06 -15.74
C GLN A 146 19.72 4.30 -15.12
N ARG A 147 20.80 4.34 -15.92
CA ARG A 147 22.15 4.66 -15.43
C ARG A 147 22.21 6.05 -14.80
N ASN A 148 21.58 7.04 -15.42
CA ASN A 148 21.55 8.40 -14.90
C ASN A 148 20.82 8.46 -13.55
N VAL A 149 19.63 7.87 -13.44
CA VAL A 149 18.88 7.82 -12.17
C VAL A 149 19.70 7.18 -11.05
N LEU A 150 20.38 6.06 -11.34
CA LEU A 150 21.25 5.39 -10.37
C LEU A 150 22.45 6.26 -9.96
N SER A 151 23.08 6.93 -10.93
CA SER A 151 24.23 7.80 -10.66
C SER A 151 23.84 9.02 -9.83
N GLU A 152 22.72 9.67 -10.15
CA GLU A 152 22.22 10.82 -9.38
C GLU A 152 21.82 10.39 -7.96
N PHE A 153 21.18 9.22 -7.81
CA PHE A 153 20.85 8.68 -6.50
C PHE A 153 22.11 8.43 -5.65
N GLN A 154 23.18 7.88 -6.23
CA GLN A 154 24.47 7.69 -5.54
C GLN A 154 25.09 9.01 -5.08
N GLN A 155 24.98 10.07 -5.89
CA GLN A 155 25.45 11.41 -5.51
C GLN A 155 24.65 11.95 -4.32
N ILE A 156 23.33 11.79 -4.32
CA ILE A 156 22.47 12.20 -3.20
C ILE A 156 22.86 11.48 -1.90
N VAL A 157 23.03 10.16 -1.96
CA VAL A 157 23.44 9.36 -0.79
C VAL A 157 24.82 9.80 -0.28
N THR A 158 25.77 10.07 -1.18
CA THR A 158 27.11 10.52 -0.80
C THR A 158 27.10 11.93 -0.17
N ALA A 159 26.23 12.81 -0.67
CA ALA A 159 26.11 14.18 -0.18
C ALA A 159 25.29 14.31 1.12
N SER A 160 24.51 13.28 1.47
CA SER A 160 23.66 13.27 2.66
C SER A 160 23.98 12.05 3.54
N PRO A 161 24.97 12.14 4.45
CA PRO A 161 25.43 11.02 5.28
C PRO A 161 24.40 10.43 6.25
N THR A 162 23.24 11.08 6.39
CA THR A 162 22.16 10.71 7.33
C THR A 162 20.93 10.11 6.64
N LEU A 163 20.98 9.90 5.32
CA LEU A 163 19.98 9.13 4.57
C LEU A 163 20.22 7.62 4.73
#